data_AF-A0A4Q7U0M4-F1
#
_entry.id   AF-A0A4Q7U0M4-F1
#
_cell.length_a   1.000
_cell.length_b   1.000
_cell.length_c   1.000
_cell.angle_alpha   90.00
_cell.angle_beta   90.00
_cell.angle_gamma   90.00
#
_symmetry.space_group_name_H-M   'P 1'
#
loop_
_entity.id
_entity.type
_entity.pdbx_description
1 polymer ?
#
loop_
_entity_poly.entity_id
_entity_poly.type
_entity_poly.pdbx_seq_one_letter_code
_entity_poly.pdbx_strand_id
1 'polypeptide(L)'
;MSSQRLYKAEWVHEGVTEELEEWEQELFDSGFQSQPEPQGWREYALERWPDGPREGEHWPKGYKPFFWPATDRIYRSRSAAQRRVDIINAWGGSAVVVECTPVWETVEAANARRAAARLHARIARKYAELAALEARSGEVVSSRSILDRVRSLEAI
;
A
#
# COMPACT_ATOMS: atom_id res chain seq x y z
N MET A 1 -31.50 7.12 -8.18
CA MET A 1 -30.90 7.41 -6.85
C MET A 1 -29.47 7.86 -7.08
N SER A 2 -29.08 9.05 -6.61
CA SER A 2 -27.68 9.51 -6.71
C SER A 2 -26.84 8.66 -5.77
N SER A 3 -25.88 7.90 -6.31
CA SER A 3 -24.91 7.21 -5.46
C SER A 3 -24.10 8.25 -4.68
N GLN A 4 -24.03 8.10 -3.36
CA GLN A 4 -23.31 9.05 -2.52
C GLN A 4 -21.80 8.81 -2.71
N ARG A 5 -21.11 9.80 -3.29
CA ARG A 5 -19.65 9.77 -3.43
C ARG A 5 -19.00 9.92 -2.07
N LEU A 6 -18.01 9.08 -1.80
CA LEU A 6 -17.19 9.12 -0.60
C LEU A 6 -15.76 9.47 -1.00
N TYR A 7 -15.04 10.17 -0.13
CA TYR A 7 -13.69 10.65 -0.39
C TYR A 7 -12.76 10.22 0.74
N LYS A 8 -11.49 9.96 0.44
CA LYS A 8 -10.46 9.63 1.43
C LYS A 8 -9.15 10.32 1.03
N ALA A 9 -8.30 10.64 2.00
CA ALA A 9 -6.91 10.98 1.73
C ALA A 9 -6.12 9.67 1.59
N GLU A 10 -5.35 9.49 0.53
CA GLU A 10 -4.52 8.31 0.30
C GLU A 10 -3.07 8.73 0.22
N TRP A 11 -2.18 7.96 0.86
CA TRP A 11 -0.74 8.16 0.71
C TRP A 11 -0.32 7.83 -0.73
N VAL A 12 0.52 8.67 -1.33
CA VAL A 12 1.15 8.39 -2.61
C VAL A 12 2.54 7.86 -2.33
N HIS A 13 2.72 6.57 -2.60
CA HIS A 13 4.04 5.96 -2.65
C HIS A 13 4.55 6.10 -4.09
N GLU A 14 5.35 7.13 -4.37
CA GLU A 14 5.99 7.25 -5.69
C GLU A 14 6.99 6.10 -5.87
N GLY A 15 6.77 5.26 -6.90
CA GLY A 15 7.84 4.45 -7.51
C GLY A 15 8.58 3.49 -6.58
N VAL A 16 7.83 2.74 -5.77
CA VAL A 16 8.40 1.80 -4.81
C VAL A 16 8.60 0.42 -5.46
N THR A 17 9.82 0.18 -5.94
CA THR A 17 10.34 -1.15 -6.31
C THR A 17 10.45 -2.05 -5.06
N GLU A 18 10.48 -3.38 -5.25
CA GLU A 18 10.53 -4.43 -4.21
C GLU A 18 11.53 -4.21 -3.06
N GLU A 19 12.48 -3.27 -3.17
CA GLU A 19 13.39 -2.84 -2.10
C GLU A 19 12.68 -2.26 -0.86
N LEU A 20 11.45 -1.74 -0.94
CA LEU A 20 10.83 -1.05 0.20
C LEU A 20 10.08 -1.96 1.18
N GLU A 21 9.80 -3.21 0.83
CA GLU A 21 9.35 -4.20 1.84
C GLU A 21 10.46 -4.45 2.87
N GLU A 22 11.74 -4.39 2.47
CA GLU A 22 12.88 -4.49 3.39
C GLU A 22 13.10 -3.19 4.18
N TRP A 23 12.94 -2.02 3.57
CA TRP A 23 13.09 -0.73 4.26
C TRP A 23 11.94 -0.39 5.21
N GLU A 24 10.69 -0.77 4.90
CA GLU A 24 9.56 -0.61 5.83
C GLU A 24 9.73 -1.50 7.06
N GLN A 25 10.28 -2.71 6.89
CA GLN A 25 10.59 -3.62 7.98
C GLN A 25 11.74 -3.06 8.87
N GLU A 26 12.81 -2.52 8.26
CA GLU A 26 13.90 -1.88 8.97
C GLU A 26 13.49 -0.56 9.67
N LEU A 27 12.62 0.26 9.07
CA LEU A 27 12.07 1.48 9.68
C LEU A 27 11.21 1.17 10.91
N PHE A 28 10.47 0.05 10.86
CA PHE A 28 9.62 -0.41 11.94
C PHE A 28 10.46 -0.97 13.10
N ASP A 29 11.55 -1.68 12.79
CA ASP A 29 12.49 -2.24 13.76
C ASP A 29 13.48 -1.20 14.34
N SER A 30 13.79 -0.12 13.63
CA SER A 30 14.71 0.93 14.09
C SER A 30 14.10 1.89 15.13
N GLY A 31 12.84 1.69 15.52
CA GLY A 31 12.18 2.49 16.53
C GLY A 31 12.08 3.98 16.17
N PHE A 32 11.70 4.31 14.92
CA PHE A 32 11.45 5.65 14.35
C PHE A 32 11.56 6.81 15.35
N GLN A 33 12.79 7.15 15.75
CA GLN A 33 13.10 8.28 16.61
C GLN A 33 13.33 9.51 15.73
N SER A 34 12.38 10.44 15.86
CA SER A 34 12.44 11.85 15.49
C SER A 34 12.85 12.17 14.06
N GLN A 35 11.90 12.07 13.12
CA GLN A 35 11.83 13.19 12.18
C GLN A 35 11.65 14.48 12.99
N PRO A 36 12.37 15.57 12.64
CA PRO A 36 12.17 16.84 13.31
C PRO A 36 10.70 17.21 13.22
N GLU A 37 10.15 17.64 14.35
CA GLU A 37 8.76 18.06 14.45
C GLU A 37 8.45 19.07 13.33
N PRO A 38 7.44 18.80 12.50
CA PRO A 38 7.17 19.67 11.36
C PRO A 38 6.70 21.03 11.85
N GLN A 39 7.03 22.06 11.08
CA GLN A 39 6.62 23.43 11.37
C GLN A 39 5.09 23.51 11.49
N GLY A 40 4.60 24.16 12.54
CA GLY A 40 3.17 24.28 12.81
C GLY A 40 2.55 23.12 13.60
N TRP A 41 3.29 22.02 13.87
CA TRP A 41 2.75 20.92 14.67
C TRP A 41 2.42 21.36 16.10
N ARG A 42 3.31 22.13 16.74
CA ARG A 42 3.11 22.60 18.10
C ARG A 42 1.81 23.38 18.24
N GLU A 43 1.58 24.35 17.36
CA GLU A 43 0.38 25.19 17.34
C GLU A 43 -0.86 24.33 17.12
N TYR A 44 -0.79 23.41 16.14
CA TYR A 44 -1.88 22.47 15.86
C TYR A 44 -2.17 21.54 17.04
N ALA A 45 -1.14 21.04 17.72
CA ALA A 45 -1.28 20.12 18.86
C ALA A 45 -1.95 20.81 20.05
N LEU A 46 -1.56 22.06 20.34
CA LEU A 46 -2.18 22.87 21.39
C LEU A 46 -3.63 23.23 21.06
N GLU A 47 -3.96 23.48 19.80
CA GLU A 47 -5.35 23.73 19.36
C GLU A 47 -6.23 22.48 19.50
N ARG A 48 -5.69 21.30 19.14
CA ARG A 48 -6.45 20.04 19.11
C ARG A 48 -6.54 19.32 20.45
N TRP A 49 -5.53 19.51 21.31
CA TRP A 49 -5.45 18.91 22.64
C TRP A 49 -5.08 19.97 23.67
N PRO A 50 -5.98 20.94 23.95
CA PRO A 50 -5.69 22.06 24.84
C PRO A 50 -5.45 21.63 26.29
N ASP A 51 -6.07 20.53 26.73
CA ASP A 51 -6.02 20.06 28.11
C ASP A 51 -4.73 19.29 28.45
N GLY A 52 -3.81 19.11 27.48
CA GLY A 52 -2.56 18.40 27.72
C GLY A 52 -2.73 16.86 27.81
N PRO A 53 -1.72 16.16 28.35
CA PRO A 53 -1.77 14.70 28.51
C PRO A 53 -2.91 14.30 29.45
N ARG A 54 -3.59 13.20 29.11
CA ARG A 54 -4.62 12.62 29.98
C ARG A 54 -3.98 11.97 31.22
N GLU A 55 -4.80 11.69 32.23
CA GLU A 55 -4.35 10.95 33.42
C GLU A 55 -3.65 9.65 33.01
N GLY A 56 -2.39 9.48 33.44
CA GLY A 56 -1.54 8.35 33.08
C GLY A 56 -0.69 8.53 31.79
N GLU A 57 -0.86 9.62 31.04
CA GLU A 57 -0.03 9.93 29.87
C GLU A 57 1.13 10.89 30.23
N HIS A 58 2.28 10.70 29.59
CA HIS A 58 3.41 11.63 29.69
C HIS A 58 3.77 12.20 28.31
N TRP A 59 3.72 13.53 28.19
CA TRP A 59 4.11 14.25 26.97
C TRP A 59 5.38 15.07 27.24
N PRO A 60 6.55 14.69 26.69
CA PRO A 60 7.85 15.29 27.06
C PRO A 60 7.95 16.81 26.90
N LYS A 61 7.18 17.40 25.98
CA LYS A 61 7.20 18.84 25.67
C LYS A 61 5.94 19.58 26.14
N GLY A 62 5.08 18.93 26.94
CA GLY A 62 3.81 19.50 27.42
C GLY A 62 2.68 19.52 26.37
N TYR A 63 2.93 19.04 25.15
CA TYR A 63 1.92 18.82 24.11
C TYR A 63 2.16 17.47 23.43
N LYS A 64 1.13 16.99 22.74
CA LYS A 64 1.14 15.65 22.14
C LYS A 64 2.30 15.51 21.15
N PRO A 65 3.14 14.45 21.27
CA PRO A 65 4.19 14.17 20.30
C PRO A 65 3.64 14.07 18.88
N PHE A 66 4.47 14.43 17.90
CA PHE A 66 4.08 14.36 16.49
C PHE A 66 3.66 12.95 16.10
N PHE A 67 2.58 12.87 15.35
CA PHE A 67 2.16 11.67 14.66
C PHE A 67 1.53 12.04 13.33
N TRP A 68 1.76 11.20 12.32
CA TRP A 68 1.17 11.43 11.01
C TRP A 68 -0.37 11.36 11.07
N PRO A 69 -1.07 12.28 10.40
CA PRO A 69 -2.51 12.18 10.19
C PRO A 69 -2.90 10.82 9.57
N ALA A 70 -3.69 10.02 10.30
CA ALA A 70 -4.32 8.83 9.74
C ALA A 70 -5.13 9.15 8.46
N THR A 71 -5.00 8.30 7.46
CA THR A 71 -5.66 8.38 6.16
C THR A 71 -6.92 7.51 6.07
N ASP A 72 -7.16 6.63 7.04
CA ASP A 72 -8.27 5.66 7.11
C ASP A 72 -9.69 6.27 7.06
N ARG A 73 -9.83 7.54 7.45
CA ARG A 73 -11.14 8.22 7.53
C ARG A 73 -11.78 8.44 6.17
N ILE A 74 -13.05 8.09 6.08
CA ILE A 74 -13.90 8.33 4.92
C ILE A 74 -14.72 9.61 5.14
N TYR A 75 -14.72 10.49 4.15
CA TYR A 75 -15.38 11.78 4.15
C TYR A 75 -16.53 11.81 3.14
N ARG A 76 -17.65 12.42 3.53
CA ARG A 76 -18.77 12.70 2.60
C ARG A 76 -18.51 13.92 1.70
N SER A 77 -17.57 14.77 2.08
CA SER A 77 -17.21 15.98 1.34
C SER A 77 -15.78 15.90 0.83
N ARG A 78 -15.60 16.22 -0.45
CA ARG A 78 -14.27 16.36 -1.08
C ARG A 78 -13.41 17.37 -0.32
N SER A 79 -13.96 18.51 0.08
CA SER A 79 -13.19 19.55 0.78
C SER A 79 -12.71 19.11 2.16
N ALA A 80 -13.43 18.19 2.81
CA ALA A 80 -13.00 17.62 4.08
C ALA A 80 -11.83 16.64 3.92
N ALA A 81 -11.86 15.81 2.87
CA ALA A 81 -10.72 14.96 2.50
C ALA A 81 -9.52 15.81 2.03
N GLN A 82 -9.77 16.88 1.28
CA GLN A 82 -8.72 17.78 0.81
C GLN A 82 -7.99 18.44 1.99
N ARG A 83 -8.71 18.96 3.00
CA ARG A 83 -8.07 19.50 4.21
C ARG A 83 -7.14 18.49 4.90
N ARG A 84 -7.45 17.20 4.82
CA ARG A 84 -6.60 16.14 5.38
C ARG A 84 -5.32 15.99 4.57
N VAL A 85 -5.44 15.96 3.24
CA VAL A 85 -4.31 15.93 2.30
C VAL A 85 -3.42 17.16 2.49
N ASP A 86 -4.01 18.35 2.60
CA ASP A 86 -3.26 19.60 2.74
C ASP A 86 -2.41 19.59 4.02
N ILE A 87 -2.93 19.07 5.14
CA ILE A 87 -2.17 18.93 6.39
C ILE A 87 -1.01 17.95 6.21
N ILE A 88 -1.26 16.80 5.59
CA ILE A 88 -0.22 15.78 5.34
C ILE A 88 0.91 16.37 4.48
N ASN A 89 0.54 17.03 3.39
CA ASN A 89 1.51 17.60 2.45
C ASN A 89 2.27 18.79 3.06
N ALA A 90 1.61 19.61 3.89
CA ALA A 90 2.26 20.70 4.61
C ALA A 90 3.33 20.21 5.60
N TRP A 91 3.17 19.01 6.14
CA TRP A 91 4.14 18.40 7.05
C TRP A 91 5.20 17.55 6.34
N GLY A 92 5.25 17.59 5.01
CA GLY A 92 6.26 16.91 4.19
C GLY A 92 5.86 15.51 3.73
N GLY A 93 4.61 15.10 3.97
CA GLY A 93 4.05 13.87 3.41
C GLY A 93 3.63 14.02 1.95
N SER A 94 3.28 12.91 1.30
CA SER A 94 2.67 12.91 -0.03
C SER A 94 1.33 12.18 0.01
N ALA A 95 0.24 12.92 -0.13
CA ALA A 95 -1.11 12.39 -0.16
C ALA A 95 -1.98 13.03 -1.25
N VAL A 96 -2.99 12.29 -1.68
CA VAL A 96 -3.98 12.71 -2.68
C VAL A 96 -5.39 12.39 -2.22
N VAL A 97 -6.39 13.09 -2.78
CA VAL A 97 -7.79 12.75 -2.54
C VAL A 97 -8.22 11.67 -3.51
N VAL A 98 -8.71 10.55 -2.99
CA VAL A 98 -9.33 9.48 -3.77
C VAL A 98 -10.85 9.48 -3.57
N GLU A 99 -11.59 9.16 -4.64
CA GLU A 99 -13.05 9.01 -4.62
C GLU A 99 -13.41 7.51 -4.61
N CYS A 100 -14.38 7.13 -3.77
CA CYS A 100 -14.94 5.80 -3.69
C CYS A 100 -16.46 5.87 -3.89
N THR A 101 -16.98 4.94 -4.69
CA THR A 101 -18.42 4.67 -4.80
C THR A 101 -18.71 3.40 -4.01
N PRO A 102 -19.36 3.49 -2.83
CA PRO A 102 -19.59 2.32 -2.00
C PRO A 102 -20.62 1.38 -2.63
N VAL A 103 -20.36 0.08 -2.53
CA VAL A 103 -21.34 -0.98 -2.79
C VAL A 103 -21.71 -1.58 -1.44
N TRP A 104 -22.98 -1.46 -1.07
CA TRP A 104 -23.50 -2.07 0.15
C TRP A 104 -23.81 -3.54 -0.12
N GLU A 105 -23.11 -4.43 0.57
CA GLU A 105 -23.32 -5.88 0.54
C GLU A 105 -23.18 -6.43 1.96
N THR A 106 -23.67 -7.64 2.21
CA THR A 106 -23.48 -8.28 3.50
C THR A 106 -22.01 -8.65 3.71
N VAL A 107 -21.57 -8.75 4.96
CA VAL A 107 -20.17 -9.10 5.28
C VAL A 107 -19.82 -10.48 4.72
N GLU A 108 -20.77 -11.42 4.74
CA GLU A 108 -20.62 -12.76 4.17
C GLU A 108 -20.39 -12.70 2.66
N ALA A 109 -21.18 -11.89 1.93
CA ALA A 109 -21.02 -11.70 0.49
C ALA A 109 -19.67 -11.04 0.15
N ALA A 110 -19.29 -10.00 0.89
CA ALA A 110 -18.01 -9.33 0.73
C ALA A 110 -16.83 -10.30 0.94
N ASN A 111 -16.90 -11.13 1.98
CA ASN A 111 -15.86 -12.10 2.30
C ASN A 111 -15.78 -13.22 1.26
N ALA A 112 -16.93 -13.74 0.80
CA ALA A 112 -16.98 -14.73 -0.27
C ALA A 112 -16.37 -14.18 -1.56
N ARG A 113 -16.72 -12.96 -1.96
CA ARG A 113 -16.16 -12.27 -3.13
C ARG A 113 -14.65 -12.07 -3.02
N ARG A 114 -14.15 -11.62 -1.88
CA ARG A 114 -12.70 -11.48 -1.62
C ARG A 114 -11.99 -12.83 -1.65
N ALA A 115 -12.59 -13.88 -1.10
CA ALA A 115 -12.02 -15.22 -1.13
C ALA A 115 -11.93 -15.76 -2.56
N ALA A 116 -12.99 -15.60 -3.36
CA ALA A 116 -12.99 -15.96 -4.78
C ALA A 116 -11.93 -15.19 -5.58
N ALA A 117 -11.82 -13.87 -5.37
CA ALA A 117 -10.80 -13.05 -6.02
C ALA A 117 -9.37 -13.51 -5.69
N ARG A 118 -9.08 -13.82 -4.42
CA ARG A 118 -7.78 -14.38 -4.01
C ARG A 118 -7.51 -15.74 -4.67
N LEU A 119 -8.52 -16.60 -4.74
CA LEU A 119 -8.38 -17.90 -5.39
C LEU A 119 -8.10 -17.75 -6.89
N HIS A 120 -8.83 -16.87 -7.58
CA HIS A 120 -8.61 -16.57 -8.99
C HIS A 120 -7.21 -16.02 -9.25
N ALA A 121 -6.71 -15.11 -8.40
CA ALA A 121 -5.34 -14.62 -8.51
C ALA A 121 -4.29 -15.74 -8.35
N ARG A 122 -4.50 -16.67 -7.40
CA ARG A 122 -3.64 -17.84 -7.25
C ARG A 122 -3.67 -18.75 -8.47
N ILE A 123 -4.87 -19.02 -9.01
CA ILE A 123 -5.06 -19.81 -10.22
C ILE A 123 -4.33 -19.16 -11.40
N ALA A 124 -4.52 -17.86 -11.61
CA ALA A 124 -3.85 -17.10 -12.67
C ALA A 124 -2.32 -17.18 -12.55
N ARG A 125 -1.77 -17.03 -11.34
CA ARG A 125 -0.34 -17.20 -11.09
C ARG A 125 0.13 -18.62 -11.43
N LYS A 126 -0.63 -19.65 -11.06
CA LYS A 126 -0.29 -21.05 -11.37
C LYS A 126 -0.34 -21.33 -12.87
N TYR A 127 -1.29 -20.79 -13.60
CA TYR A 127 -1.30 -20.89 -15.06
C TYR A 127 -0.11 -20.16 -15.71
N ALA A 128 0.27 -18.99 -15.19
CA ALA A 128 1.48 -18.30 -15.66
C ALA A 128 2.75 -19.12 -15.39
N GLU A 129 2.86 -19.75 -14.21
CA GLU A 129 3.96 -20.66 -13.88
C GLU A 129 4.00 -21.89 -14.81
N LEU A 130 2.85 -22.50 -15.11
CA LEU A 130 2.74 -23.62 -16.05
C LEU A 130 3.18 -23.21 -17.46
N ALA A 131 2.67 -22.08 -17.97
CA ALA A 131 3.07 -21.58 -19.29
C ALA A 131 4.59 -21.33 -19.38
N ALA A 132 5.20 -20.78 -18.32
CA ALA A 132 6.64 -20.59 -18.25
C ALA A 132 7.43 -21.92 -18.16
N LEU A 133 6.86 -22.98 -17.58
CA LEU A 133 7.47 -24.31 -17.56
C LEU A 133 7.35 -25.01 -18.93
N GLU A 134 6.22 -24.89 -19.60
CA GLU A 134 6.00 -25.43 -20.94
C GLU A 134 6.89 -24.77 -21.99
N ALA A 135 7.07 -23.44 -21.91
CA ALA A 135 8.02 -22.74 -22.78
C ALA A 135 9.46 -23.27 -22.59
N ARG A 136 9.90 -23.41 -21.34
CA ARG A 136 11.23 -23.97 -21.01
C ARG A 136 11.39 -25.42 -21.47
N SER A 137 10.37 -26.26 -21.32
CA SER A 137 10.46 -27.66 -21.77
C SER A 137 10.49 -27.77 -23.30
N GLY A 138 9.73 -26.94 -24.01
CA GLY A 138 9.76 -26.83 -25.47
C GLY A 138 11.14 -26.42 -26.00
N GLU A 139 11.80 -25.45 -25.36
CA GLU A 139 13.16 -25.03 -25.68
C GLU A 139 14.19 -26.15 -25.48
N VAL A 140 14.07 -26.93 -24.39
CA VAL A 140 14.96 -28.05 -24.10
C VAL A 140 14.80 -29.19 -25.10
N VAL A 141 13.57 -29.51 -25.50
CA VAL A 141 13.29 -30.54 -26.51
C VAL A 141 13.83 -30.13 -27.88
N SER A 142 13.67 -28.85 -28.26
CA SER A 142 14.24 -28.30 -29.50
C SER A 142 15.76 -28.36 -29.52
N SER A 143 16.40 -27.96 -28.41
CA SER A 143 17.87 -27.96 -28.28
C SER A 143 18.46 -29.37 -28.36
N ARG A 144 17.80 -30.36 -27.77
CA ARG A 144 18.23 -31.77 -27.83
C ARG A 144 18.09 -32.36 -29.23
N SER A 145 17.01 -32.02 -29.94
CA SER A 145 16.82 -32.43 -31.34
C SER A 145 17.90 -31.88 -32.29
N ILE A 146 18.34 -30.64 -32.07
CA ILE A 146 19.43 -30.03 -32.84
C ILE A 146 20.76 -30.73 -32.56
N LEU A 147 21.05 -31.02 -31.29
CA LEU A 147 22.29 -31.70 -30.90
C LEU A 147 22.37 -33.14 -31.43
N ASP A 148 21.26 -33.88 -31.42
CA ASP A 148 21.21 -35.23 -31.99
C ASP A 148 21.44 -35.22 -33.52
N ARG A 149 20.94 -34.18 -34.22
CA ARG A 149 21.21 -33.99 -35.66
C ARG A 149 22.68 -33.64 -35.95
N VAL A 150 23.29 -32.77 -35.15
CA VAL A 150 24.71 -32.41 -35.32
C VAL A 150 25.61 -33.62 -35.10
N ARG A 151 25.38 -34.40 -34.03
CA ARG A 151 26.13 -35.66 -33.79
C ARG A 151 25.96 -36.70 -34.90
N SER A 152 24.79 -36.76 -35.53
CA SER A 152 24.54 -37.67 -36.65
C SER A 152 25.34 -37.29 -37.91
N LEU A 153 25.67 -36.00 -38.07
CA LEU A 153 26.45 -35.50 -39.20
C LEU A 153 27.96 -35.62 -38.98
N GLU A 154 28.42 -35.58 -37.73
CA GLU A 154 29.84 -35.77 -37.37
C GLU A 154 30.29 -37.25 -37.41
N ALA A 155 29.35 -38.19 -37.52
CA ALA A 155 29.61 -39.64 -37.56
C ALA A 155 29.74 -40.22 -38.99
N ILE A 156 29.73 -39.37 -40.02
CA ILE A 156 29.92 -39.71 -41.45
C ILE A 156 31.29 -39.20 -41.89
#